data_AF-A0A843EU64-F1
#
_entry.id   AF-A0A843EU64-F1
#
_cell.length_a   1.000
_cell.length_b   1.000
_cell.length_c   1.000
_cell.angle_alpha   90.00
_cell.angle_beta   90.00
_cell.angle_gamma   90.00
#
_symmetry.space_group_name_H-M   'P 1'
#
loop_
_entity.id
_entity.type
_entity.pdbx_description
1 polymer ?
#
loop_
_entity_poly.entity_id
_entity_poly.type
_entity_poly.pdbx_seq_one_letter_code
_entity_poly.pdbx_strand_id
1 'polypeptide(L)'
;EGSMENTADVLLLVRPDYTIYDELRKNTDFNIFADMRLAGVGMIGVVHATRPIDAIQRIASRVELGVIPSIVDTSIYIEDGEVKSVYETKMTVKVPSGMKEADLARPVIEVRDFETGELKNEIYTYGEQTIVMDMDLVNGTTSEGPNKSSVDIIAEKEILRKIKRILPKKAKVDVEVISPDRANIYIPDQYVPKIIGKNGKRIAEIEREIGISLGVEVIEQKPVDKTPFEIDIIHTRKQMILDLGRENGRQNFDILINGDYLLTATTSKKGEVKIKNGIELSDFILEAIEMGLEITAVKK
;
A
#
# COMPACT_ATOMS: atom_id res chain seq x y z
N GLU A 1 -18.42 -36.95 -23.98
CA GLU A 1 -16.98 -37.14 -24.26
C GLU A 1 -16.38 -35.80 -24.67
N GLY A 2 -15.13 -35.53 -24.29
CA GLY A 2 -14.43 -34.29 -24.64
C GLY A 2 -14.56 -33.13 -23.64
N SER A 3 -15.05 -33.35 -22.42
CA SER A 3 -14.99 -32.34 -21.36
C SER A 3 -13.62 -32.35 -20.69
N MET A 4 -13.04 -31.16 -20.49
CA MET A 4 -11.79 -31.00 -19.72
C MET A 4 -11.98 -31.40 -18.26
N GLU A 5 -13.19 -31.27 -17.70
CA GLU A 5 -13.50 -31.69 -16.32
C GLU A 5 -13.30 -33.21 -16.14
N ASN A 6 -13.83 -34.02 -17.06
CA ASN A 6 -13.64 -35.48 -17.01
C ASN A 6 -12.17 -35.87 -17.12
N THR A 7 -11.37 -35.08 -17.86
CA THR A 7 -9.93 -35.31 -17.97
C THR A 7 -9.24 -34.96 -16.66
N ALA A 8 -9.63 -33.86 -16.02
CA ALA A 8 -9.13 -33.48 -14.70
C ALA A 8 -9.45 -34.55 -13.64
N ASP A 9 -10.66 -35.10 -13.63
CA ASP A 9 -11.03 -36.19 -12.71
C ASP A 9 -10.12 -37.42 -12.85
N VAL A 10 -9.77 -37.80 -14.09
CA VAL A 10 -8.82 -38.88 -14.34
C VAL A 10 -7.42 -38.51 -13.84
N LEU A 11 -6.98 -37.27 -14.08
CA LEU A 11 -5.67 -36.79 -13.61
C LEU A 11 -5.59 -36.72 -12.08
N LEU A 12 -6.68 -36.44 -11.37
CA LEU A 12 -6.76 -36.48 -9.90
C LEU A 12 -6.61 -37.89 -9.33
N LEU A 13 -6.98 -38.92 -10.10
CA LEU A 13 -6.75 -40.32 -9.72
C LEU A 13 -5.29 -40.72 -9.93
N VAL A 14 -4.67 -40.26 -11.02
CA VAL A 14 -3.29 -40.60 -11.38
C VAL A 14 -2.26 -39.79 -10.58
N ARG A 15 -2.58 -38.53 -10.25
CA ARG A 15 -1.71 -37.55 -9.57
C ARG A 15 -0.29 -37.47 -10.17
N PRO A 16 -0.16 -37.01 -11.42
CA PRO A 16 1.16 -36.75 -12.00
C PRO A 16 1.88 -35.62 -11.24
N ASP A 17 3.21 -35.58 -11.33
CA ASP A 17 4.01 -34.50 -10.72
C ASP A 17 3.66 -33.14 -11.34
N TYR A 18 3.57 -33.08 -12.68
CA TYR A 18 3.19 -31.89 -13.43
C TYR A 18 2.24 -32.24 -14.58
N THR A 19 1.29 -31.34 -14.84
CA THR A 19 0.39 -31.37 -15.99
C THR A 19 0.50 -30.04 -16.73
N ILE A 20 0.59 -30.11 -18.06
CA ILE A 20 0.58 -28.93 -18.92
C ILE A 20 -0.84 -28.71 -19.43
N TYR A 21 -1.38 -27.54 -19.14
CA TYR A 21 -2.65 -27.06 -19.68
C TYR A 21 -2.34 -26.02 -20.74
N ASP A 22 -2.34 -26.46 -22.00
CA ASP A 22 -2.13 -25.57 -23.14
C ASP A 22 -3.44 -24.80 -23.42
N GLU A 23 -3.34 -23.47 -23.43
CA GLU A 23 -4.45 -22.53 -23.67
C GLU A 23 -5.59 -22.51 -22.60
N LEU A 24 -5.36 -21.82 -21.48
CA LEU A 24 -6.42 -21.42 -20.54
C LEU A 24 -7.18 -20.19 -21.06
N ARG A 25 -8.46 -20.37 -21.42
CA ARG A 25 -9.24 -19.29 -22.06
C ARG A 25 -10.56 -18.99 -21.37
N LYS A 26 -11.31 -20.01 -20.97
CA LYS A 26 -12.66 -19.90 -20.40
C LYS A 26 -12.61 -19.98 -18.88
N ASN A 27 -13.68 -19.53 -18.24
CA ASN A 27 -13.83 -19.60 -16.78
C ASN A 27 -13.65 -21.02 -16.24
N THR A 28 -14.22 -22.01 -16.92
CA THR A 28 -14.08 -23.43 -16.59
C THR A 28 -12.63 -23.88 -16.54
N ASP A 29 -11.81 -23.40 -17.47
CA ASP A 29 -10.42 -23.83 -17.60
C ASP A 29 -9.59 -23.33 -16.41
N PHE A 30 -9.81 -22.07 -16.00
CA PHE A 30 -9.18 -21.50 -14.80
C PHE A 30 -9.62 -22.18 -13.50
N ASN A 31 -10.89 -22.58 -13.40
CA ASN A 31 -11.38 -23.32 -12.23
C ASN A 31 -10.74 -24.70 -12.15
N ILE A 32 -10.72 -25.45 -13.26
CA ILE A 32 -10.05 -26.75 -13.34
C ILE A 32 -8.56 -26.62 -12.97
N PHE A 33 -7.89 -25.59 -13.48
CA PHE A 33 -6.49 -25.32 -13.17
C PHE A 33 -6.28 -25.10 -11.66
N ALA A 34 -7.13 -24.29 -11.02
CA ALA A 34 -7.08 -24.03 -9.59
C ALA A 34 -7.36 -25.30 -8.77
N ASP A 35 -8.39 -26.06 -9.11
CA ASP A 35 -8.76 -27.29 -8.41
C ASP A 35 -7.64 -28.34 -8.46
N MET A 36 -7.05 -28.52 -9.64
CA MET A 36 -5.90 -29.42 -9.82
C MET A 36 -4.71 -29.00 -8.96
N ARG A 37 -4.41 -27.69 -8.90
CA ARG A 37 -3.32 -27.17 -8.05
C ARG A 37 -3.59 -27.38 -6.57
N LEU A 38 -4.81 -27.10 -6.11
CA LEU A 38 -5.20 -27.29 -4.72
C LEU A 38 -5.24 -28.76 -4.31
N ALA A 39 -5.50 -29.67 -5.25
CA ALA A 39 -5.38 -31.11 -5.05
C ALA A 39 -3.92 -31.62 -4.99
N GLY A 40 -2.94 -30.74 -5.18
CA GLY A 40 -1.52 -31.05 -5.09
C GLY A 40 -0.88 -31.50 -6.40
N VAL A 41 -1.55 -31.36 -7.55
CA VAL A 41 -0.97 -31.62 -8.85
C VAL A 41 -0.21 -30.37 -9.32
N GLY A 42 1.06 -30.53 -9.73
CA GLY A 42 1.81 -29.43 -10.35
C GLY A 42 1.15 -29.06 -11.68
N MET A 43 0.96 -27.77 -11.94
CA MET A 43 0.30 -27.31 -13.16
C MET A 43 1.14 -26.26 -13.86
N ILE A 44 1.26 -26.39 -15.18
CA ILE A 44 1.84 -25.38 -16.07
C ILE A 44 0.74 -24.93 -17.00
N GLY A 45 0.28 -23.69 -16.84
CA GLY A 45 -0.83 -23.14 -17.61
C GLY A 45 -0.33 -22.14 -18.65
N VAL A 46 -0.76 -22.30 -19.91
CA VAL A 46 -0.44 -21.35 -20.98
C VAL A 46 -1.61 -20.39 -21.17
N VAL A 47 -1.37 -19.08 -21.01
CA VAL A 47 -2.40 -18.04 -21.16
C VAL A 47 -1.96 -17.04 -22.22
N HIS A 48 -2.84 -16.71 -23.15
CA HIS A 48 -2.62 -15.57 -24.04
C HIS A 48 -2.80 -14.27 -23.26
N ALA A 49 -1.71 -13.52 -23.12
CA ALA A 49 -1.69 -12.29 -22.34
C ALA A 49 -0.94 -11.19 -23.09
N THR A 50 -1.45 -9.96 -22.99
CA THR A 50 -0.78 -8.77 -23.54
C THR A 50 0.19 -8.15 -22.55
N ARG A 51 -0.08 -8.31 -21.26
CA ARG A 51 0.79 -7.91 -20.16
C ARG A 51 1.04 -9.09 -19.25
N PRO A 52 2.19 -9.16 -18.57
CA PRO A 52 2.51 -10.29 -17.70
C PRO A 52 1.48 -10.54 -16.58
N ILE A 53 0.88 -9.48 -16.05
CA ILE A 53 -0.07 -9.55 -14.93
C ILE A 53 -1.45 -10.13 -15.31
N ASP A 54 -1.80 -10.15 -16.61
CA ASP A 54 -3.16 -10.50 -17.06
C ASP A 54 -3.53 -11.95 -16.67
N ALA A 55 -2.55 -12.86 -16.63
CA ALA A 55 -2.77 -14.26 -16.24
C ALA A 55 -3.14 -14.38 -14.76
N ILE A 56 -2.38 -13.73 -13.87
CA ILE A 56 -2.62 -13.72 -12.43
C ILE A 56 -3.95 -13.01 -12.13
N GLN A 57 -4.24 -11.89 -12.78
CA GLN A 57 -5.49 -11.14 -12.61
C GLN A 57 -6.73 -11.99 -12.92
N ARG A 58 -6.68 -12.83 -13.96
CA ARG A 58 -7.79 -13.73 -14.28
C ARG A 58 -8.01 -14.75 -13.16
N ILE A 59 -6.96 -15.27 -12.55
CA ILE A 59 -7.12 -16.19 -11.43
C ILE A 59 -7.64 -15.43 -10.20
N ALA A 60 -7.06 -14.27 -9.91
CA ALA A 60 -7.44 -13.41 -8.78
C ALA A 60 -8.93 -12.98 -8.78
N SER A 61 -9.58 -12.92 -9.95
CA SER A 61 -11.00 -12.60 -10.03
C SER A 61 -11.92 -13.80 -9.80
N ARG A 62 -11.37 -15.01 -9.59
CA ARG A 62 -12.12 -16.28 -9.54
C ARG A 62 -11.87 -17.06 -8.25
N VAL A 63 -10.77 -16.79 -7.56
CA VAL A 63 -10.42 -17.42 -6.28
C VAL A 63 -10.23 -16.36 -5.20
N GLU A 64 -10.30 -16.79 -3.95
CA GLU A 64 -9.99 -15.92 -2.82
C GLU A 64 -8.52 -15.47 -2.87
N LEU A 65 -8.29 -14.21 -2.50
CA LEU A 65 -6.99 -13.55 -2.64
C LEU A 65 -5.86 -14.36 -1.98
N GLY A 66 -6.10 -14.89 -0.78
CA GLY A 66 -5.10 -15.66 -0.01
C GLY A 66 -4.73 -17.01 -0.61
N VAL A 67 -5.50 -17.53 -1.56
CA VAL A 67 -5.26 -18.83 -2.21
C VAL A 67 -4.43 -18.66 -3.48
N ILE A 68 -4.32 -17.44 -4.02
CA ILE A 68 -3.63 -17.16 -5.29
C ILE A 68 -2.19 -17.69 -5.31
N PRO A 69 -1.31 -17.43 -4.30
CA PRO A 69 0.06 -17.92 -4.34
C PRO A 69 0.16 -19.44 -4.36
N SER A 70 -0.82 -20.15 -3.77
CA SER A 70 -0.88 -21.62 -3.78
C SER A 70 -1.26 -22.18 -5.16
N ILE A 71 -1.91 -21.38 -6.01
CA ILE A 71 -2.32 -21.78 -7.35
C ILE A 71 -1.27 -21.33 -8.37
N VAL A 72 -0.88 -20.06 -8.33
CA VAL A 72 0.13 -19.44 -9.19
C VAL A 72 1.16 -18.71 -8.34
N ASP A 73 2.27 -19.39 -8.12
CA ASP A 73 3.46 -18.81 -7.49
C ASP A 73 4.39 -18.15 -8.51
N THR A 74 4.45 -18.65 -9.75
CA THR A 74 5.40 -18.20 -10.78
C THR A 74 4.68 -17.90 -12.10
N SER A 75 5.01 -16.77 -12.72
CA SER A 75 4.55 -16.40 -14.06
C SER A 75 5.74 -16.14 -14.97
N ILE A 76 5.72 -16.72 -16.17
CA ILE A 76 6.79 -16.55 -17.17
C ILE A 76 6.17 -15.84 -18.36
N TYR A 77 6.66 -14.64 -18.67
CA TYR A 77 6.22 -13.87 -19.82
C TYR A 77 7.14 -14.13 -21.01
N ILE A 78 6.53 -14.53 -22.14
CA ILE A 78 7.24 -14.87 -23.37
C ILE A 78 6.81 -13.86 -24.45
N GLU A 79 7.79 -13.22 -25.07
CA GLU A 79 7.62 -12.26 -26.16
C GLU A 79 8.63 -12.58 -27.27
N ASP A 80 8.18 -12.61 -28.53
CA ASP A 80 9.02 -12.96 -29.70
C ASP A 80 9.84 -14.27 -29.58
N GLY A 81 9.32 -15.23 -28.78
CA GLY A 81 9.97 -16.51 -28.54
C GLY A 81 11.05 -16.50 -27.47
N GLU A 82 11.26 -15.37 -26.79
CA GLU A 82 12.20 -15.21 -25.70
C GLU A 82 11.48 -15.01 -24.36
N VAL A 83 12.07 -15.51 -23.27
CA VAL A 83 11.59 -15.22 -21.92
C VAL A 83 11.96 -13.78 -21.60
N LYS A 84 10.94 -12.93 -21.54
CA LYS A 84 11.11 -11.49 -21.35
C LYS A 84 11.20 -11.11 -19.87
N SER A 85 10.42 -11.79 -19.04
CA SER A 85 10.43 -11.61 -17.59
C SER A 85 9.84 -12.81 -16.87
N VAL A 86 10.29 -13.01 -15.63
CA VAL A 86 9.80 -14.04 -14.73
C VAL A 86 9.35 -13.35 -13.45
N TYR A 87 8.11 -13.61 -13.03
CA TYR A 87 7.53 -13.02 -11.83
C TYR A 87 7.22 -14.08 -10.79
N GLU A 88 7.51 -13.74 -9.54
CA GLU A 88 7.14 -14.49 -8.36
C GLU A 88 5.97 -13.80 -7.65
N THR A 89 5.02 -14.60 -7.16
CA THR A 89 3.80 -14.16 -6.50
C THR A 89 3.85 -14.58 -5.03
N LYS A 90 3.83 -13.61 -4.11
CA LYS A 90 3.89 -13.84 -2.67
C LYS A 90 2.78 -13.10 -1.96
N MET A 91 2.23 -13.68 -0.91
CA MET A 91 1.30 -12.98 -0.03
C MET A 91 2.06 -12.30 1.11
N THR A 92 1.68 -11.06 1.40
CA THR A 92 2.15 -10.32 2.56
C THR A 92 0.97 -9.57 3.21
N VAL A 93 1.15 -9.10 4.43
CA VAL A 93 0.19 -8.24 5.11
C VAL A 93 0.84 -6.87 5.27
N LYS A 94 0.29 -5.88 4.57
CA LYS A 94 0.79 -4.49 4.61
C LYS A 94 -0.32 -3.51 4.26
N VAL A 95 -0.02 -2.21 4.40
CA VAL A 95 -0.84 -1.16 3.80
C VAL A 95 -0.56 -1.19 2.29
N PRO A 96 -1.58 -1.41 1.43
CA PRO A 96 -1.36 -1.42 -0.01
C PRO A 96 -0.82 -0.07 -0.47
N SER A 97 0.00 -0.10 -1.51
CA SER A 97 0.48 1.10 -2.17
C SER A 97 -0.70 1.97 -2.62
N GLY A 98 -0.54 3.29 -2.67
CA GLY A 98 -1.62 4.22 -3.01
C GLY A 98 -2.72 4.43 -1.94
N MET A 99 -2.69 3.71 -0.81
CA MET A 99 -3.53 3.98 0.37
C MET A 99 -2.76 4.80 1.41
N LYS A 100 -3.45 5.62 2.22
CA LYS A 100 -2.79 6.41 3.28
C LYS A 100 -2.63 5.54 4.53
N GLU A 101 -1.65 5.85 5.38
CA GLU A 101 -1.37 5.16 6.68
C GLU A 101 -2.59 5.03 7.62
N ALA A 102 -3.70 5.72 7.35
CA ALA A 102 -4.95 5.60 8.10
C ALA A 102 -5.76 4.33 7.75
N ASP A 103 -5.38 3.59 6.70
CA ASP A 103 -6.03 2.36 6.28
C ASP A 103 -5.37 1.13 6.92
N LEU A 104 -6.19 0.23 7.46
CA LEU A 104 -5.73 -1.03 8.08
C LEU A 104 -4.88 -1.86 7.12
N ALA A 105 -3.82 -2.46 7.66
CA ALA A 105 -3.04 -3.48 6.96
C ALA A 105 -3.95 -4.63 6.56
N ARG A 106 -3.81 -5.10 5.32
CA ARG A 106 -4.65 -6.14 4.74
C ARG A 106 -3.79 -7.14 3.97
N PRO A 107 -4.34 -8.32 3.65
CA PRO A 107 -3.66 -9.24 2.74
C PRO A 107 -3.46 -8.58 1.38
N VAL A 108 -2.22 -8.56 0.93
CA VAL A 108 -1.80 -8.07 -0.40
C VAL A 108 -0.98 -9.16 -1.06
N ILE A 109 -1.27 -9.43 -2.32
CA ILE A 109 -0.41 -10.28 -3.15
C ILE A 109 0.58 -9.37 -3.87
N GLU A 110 1.86 -9.60 -3.60
CA GLU A 110 2.98 -8.97 -4.26
C GLU A 110 3.42 -9.80 -5.45
N VAL A 111 3.50 -9.18 -6.62
CA VAL A 111 4.09 -9.76 -7.82
C VAL A 111 5.43 -9.08 -8.03
N ARG A 112 6.52 -9.82 -7.83
CA ARG A 112 7.90 -9.33 -7.88
C ARG A 112 8.63 -9.93 -9.06
N ASP A 113 9.54 -9.19 -9.66
CA ASP A 113 10.49 -9.75 -10.61
C ASP A 113 11.37 -10.79 -9.90
N PHE A 114 11.48 -11.98 -10.48
CA PHE A 114 12.21 -13.10 -9.87
C PHE A 114 13.72 -12.87 -9.85
N GLU A 115 14.27 -12.16 -10.84
CA GLU A 115 15.71 -11.90 -10.94
C GLU A 115 16.13 -10.74 -10.04
N THR A 116 15.35 -9.65 -10.01
CA THR A 116 15.72 -8.42 -9.29
C THR A 116 15.09 -8.30 -7.92
N GLY A 117 13.99 -9.01 -7.64
CA GLY A 117 13.18 -8.87 -6.43
C GLY A 117 12.32 -7.61 -6.38
N GLU A 118 12.32 -6.81 -7.46
CA GLU A 118 11.58 -5.56 -7.57
C GLU A 118 10.07 -5.82 -7.59
N LEU A 119 9.31 -5.07 -6.79
CA LEU A 119 7.86 -5.18 -6.75
C LEU A 119 7.25 -4.52 -7.99
N LYS A 120 6.58 -5.31 -8.83
CA LYS A 120 5.95 -4.84 -10.07
C LYS A 120 4.46 -4.64 -9.94
N ASN A 121 3.76 -5.48 -9.19
CA ASN A 121 2.33 -5.29 -8.97
C ASN A 121 1.92 -5.65 -7.53
N GLU A 122 0.87 -5.02 -7.06
CA GLU A 122 0.14 -5.39 -5.85
C GLU A 122 -1.30 -5.74 -6.20
N ILE A 123 -1.82 -6.84 -5.64
CA ILE A 123 -3.22 -7.23 -5.79
C ILE A 123 -3.84 -7.27 -4.41
N TYR A 124 -4.92 -6.53 -4.21
CA TYR A 124 -5.63 -6.46 -2.94
C TYR A 124 -7.12 -6.25 -3.14
N THR A 125 -7.89 -6.55 -2.11
CA THR A 125 -9.34 -6.35 -2.13
C THR A 125 -9.71 -5.03 -1.46
N TYR A 126 -10.61 -4.28 -2.10
CA TYR A 126 -11.23 -3.08 -1.55
C TYR A 126 -12.75 -3.21 -1.69
N GLY A 127 -13.45 -3.32 -0.56
CA GLY A 127 -14.88 -3.68 -0.57
C GLY A 127 -15.06 -5.10 -1.12
N GLU A 128 -15.83 -5.24 -2.20
CA GLU A 128 -16.07 -6.51 -2.90
C GLU A 128 -15.27 -6.63 -4.21
N GLN A 129 -14.38 -5.67 -4.50
CA GLN A 129 -13.63 -5.62 -5.75
C GLN A 129 -12.15 -5.91 -5.53
N THR A 130 -11.59 -6.72 -6.43
CA THR A 130 -10.15 -7.01 -6.49
C THR A 130 -9.47 -5.95 -7.35
N ILE A 131 -8.54 -5.20 -6.76
CA ILE A 131 -7.75 -4.16 -7.41
C ILE A 131 -6.38 -4.73 -7.72
N VAL A 132 -5.91 -4.53 -8.96
CA VAL A 132 -4.54 -4.79 -9.38
C VAL A 132 -3.86 -3.44 -9.58
N MET A 133 -2.84 -3.19 -8.78
CA MET A 133 -2.08 -1.97 -8.78
C MET A 133 -0.71 -2.22 -9.39
N ASP A 134 -0.38 -1.43 -10.40
CA ASP A 134 0.92 -1.49 -11.07
C ASP A 134 1.90 -0.57 -10.34
N MET A 135 2.99 -1.13 -9.85
CA MET A 135 3.99 -0.38 -9.12
C MET A 135 4.87 0.46 -10.03
N ASP A 136 4.95 0.21 -11.33
CA ASP A 136 5.64 1.15 -12.24
C ASP A 136 4.77 2.43 -12.41
N LEU A 137 3.44 2.30 -12.36
CA LEU A 137 2.50 3.44 -12.34
C LEU A 137 2.45 4.13 -10.98
N VAL A 138 2.58 3.38 -9.89
CA VAL A 138 2.51 3.89 -8.51
C VAL A 138 3.86 4.37 -7.97
N ASN A 139 4.99 3.81 -8.38
CA ASN A 139 6.32 4.38 -8.16
C ASN A 139 6.56 5.59 -9.09
N GLY A 140 5.78 5.72 -10.17
CA GLY A 140 5.60 6.99 -10.87
C GLY A 140 4.88 8.07 -10.05
N THR A 141 4.29 7.72 -8.89
CA THR A 141 3.51 8.62 -8.03
C THR A 141 3.78 8.53 -6.52
N THR A 142 4.58 7.59 -6.02
CA THR A 142 4.88 7.43 -4.59
C THR A 142 6.16 6.62 -4.39
N SER A 143 7.15 7.30 -3.78
CA SER A 143 8.48 6.80 -3.36
C SER A 143 9.56 6.84 -4.45
N GLU A 144 10.34 7.93 -4.41
CA GLU A 144 11.47 8.30 -5.29
C GLU A 144 11.18 9.11 -6.56
N GLY A 145 10.18 9.99 -6.50
CA GLY A 145 10.04 11.10 -7.43
C GLY A 145 9.73 10.68 -8.87
N PRO A 146 9.32 11.63 -9.71
CA PRO A 146 9.20 11.37 -11.14
C PRO A 146 10.56 10.87 -11.62
N ASN A 147 10.60 10.08 -12.69
CA ASN A 147 11.72 10.20 -13.63
C ASN A 147 11.68 11.66 -14.12
N LYS A 148 12.24 12.58 -13.32
CA LYS A 148 12.34 13.98 -13.59
C LYS A 148 13.19 14.02 -14.84
N SER A 149 12.60 14.41 -15.96
CA SER A 149 13.39 14.77 -17.12
C SER A 149 14.49 15.72 -16.64
N SER A 150 15.68 15.70 -17.25
CA SER A 150 16.73 16.65 -16.88
C SER A 150 16.22 18.10 -16.90
N VAL A 151 15.17 18.36 -17.69
CA VAL A 151 14.38 19.59 -17.75
C VAL A 151 13.62 19.87 -16.44
N ASP A 152 12.94 18.89 -15.85
CA ASP A 152 12.13 19.05 -14.63
C ASP A 152 13.01 19.35 -13.41
N ILE A 153 14.17 18.69 -13.29
CA ILE A 153 15.15 18.97 -12.22
C ILE A 153 15.67 20.41 -12.31
N ILE A 154 15.86 20.92 -13.52
CA ILE A 154 16.31 22.30 -13.75
C ILE A 154 15.18 23.29 -13.41
N ALA A 155 13.95 23.00 -13.85
CA ALA A 155 12.77 23.82 -13.56
C ALA A 155 12.52 23.93 -12.05
N GLU A 156 12.54 22.81 -11.32
CA GLU A 156 12.40 22.79 -9.86
C GLU A 156 13.48 23.60 -9.16
N LYS A 157 14.75 23.44 -9.57
CA LYS A 157 15.86 24.20 -8.99
C LYS A 157 15.71 25.69 -9.20
N GLU A 158 15.23 26.12 -10.37
CA GLU A 158 14.95 27.54 -10.65
C GLU A 158 13.75 28.07 -9.85
N ILE A 159 12.65 27.33 -9.80
CA ILE A 159 11.48 27.70 -8.99
C ILE A 159 11.87 27.79 -7.51
N LEU A 160 12.57 26.78 -6.97
CA LEU A 160 13.02 26.73 -5.58
C LEU A 160 13.97 27.88 -5.25
N ARG A 161 14.92 28.22 -6.13
CA ARG A 161 15.82 29.37 -5.95
C ARG A 161 15.03 30.67 -5.83
N LYS A 162 14.00 30.83 -6.65
CA LYS A 162 13.20 32.05 -6.68
C LYS A 162 12.30 32.19 -5.46
N ILE A 163 11.64 31.12 -5.05
CA ILE A 163 10.81 31.09 -3.85
C ILE A 163 11.66 31.29 -2.58
N LYS A 164 12.87 30.70 -2.51
CA LYS A 164 13.82 30.93 -1.41
C LYS A 164 14.35 32.37 -1.32
N ARG A 165 14.32 33.16 -2.40
CA ARG A 165 14.64 34.60 -2.34
C ARG A 165 13.53 35.43 -1.70
N ILE A 166 12.29 34.95 -1.79
CA ILE A 166 11.10 35.64 -1.25
C ILE A 166 10.86 35.24 0.21
N LEU A 167 11.15 34.00 0.58
CA LEU A 167 10.92 33.45 1.91
C LEU A 167 12.15 33.55 2.83
N PRO A 168 11.95 33.55 4.16
CA PRO A 168 13.06 33.51 5.11
C PRO A 168 13.93 32.26 4.91
N LYS A 169 15.25 32.36 5.12
CA LYS A 169 16.20 31.24 4.96
C LYS A 169 15.85 29.98 5.77
N LYS A 170 15.03 30.10 6.82
CA LYS A 170 14.59 29.00 7.69
C LYS A 170 13.26 28.38 7.25
N ALA A 171 12.58 28.90 6.23
CA ALA A 171 11.35 28.32 5.73
C ALA A 171 11.66 27.00 5.02
N LYS A 172 11.02 25.91 5.47
CA LYS A 172 10.96 24.68 4.69
C LYS A 172 10.12 24.97 3.44
N VAL A 173 10.68 24.71 2.27
CA VAL A 173 10.02 24.92 0.99
C VAL A 173 10.36 23.72 0.14
N ASP A 174 9.34 23.07 -0.39
CA ASP A 174 9.50 22.04 -1.38
C ASP A 174 8.77 22.44 -2.67
N VAL A 175 9.25 21.94 -3.80
CA VAL A 175 8.69 22.23 -5.12
C VAL A 175 8.67 20.96 -5.94
N GLU A 176 7.52 20.67 -6.54
CA GLU A 176 7.30 19.50 -7.36
C GLU A 176 6.70 19.91 -8.70
N VAL A 177 7.33 19.52 -9.81
CA VAL A 177 6.77 19.71 -11.15
C VAL A 177 5.81 18.56 -11.45
N ILE A 178 4.53 18.87 -11.64
CA ILE A 178 3.46 17.89 -11.90
C ILE A 178 3.32 17.64 -13.40
N SER A 179 3.56 18.66 -14.23
CA SER A 179 3.54 18.57 -15.68
C SER A 179 4.48 19.59 -16.31
N PRO A 180 4.80 19.52 -17.61
CA PRO A 180 5.68 20.48 -18.28
C PRO A 180 5.28 21.95 -18.09
N ASP A 181 3.98 22.20 -17.88
CA ASP A 181 3.39 23.53 -17.73
C ASP A 181 2.90 23.83 -16.30
N ARG A 182 3.06 22.91 -15.33
CA ARG A 182 2.54 23.09 -13.95
C ARG A 182 3.43 22.53 -12.85
N ALA A 183 3.62 23.30 -11.78
CA ALA A 183 4.32 22.89 -10.57
C ALA A 183 3.55 23.26 -9.29
N ASN A 184 3.75 22.49 -8.22
CA ASN A 184 3.24 22.73 -6.88
C ASN A 184 4.36 23.16 -5.94
N ILE A 185 4.05 24.10 -5.04
CA ILE A 185 4.95 24.62 -4.03
C ILE A 185 4.38 24.29 -2.65
N TYR A 186 5.15 23.56 -1.86
CA TYR A 186 4.81 23.20 -0.49
C TYR A 186 5.50 24.14 0.48
N ILE A 187 4.74 24.90 1.26
CA ILE A 187 5.26 25.85 2.26
C ILE A 187 4.47 25.83 3.57
N PRO A 188 5.06 26.22 4.71
CA PRO A 188 4.32 26.44 5.94
C PRO A 188 3.20 27.47 5.76
N ASP A 189 2.06 27.24 6.41
CA ASP A 189 0.83 28.06 6.31
C ASP A 189 1.11 29.57 6.47
N GLN A 190 1.96 29.92 7.45
CA GLN A 190 2.41 31.28 7.73
C GLN A 190 3.05 32.03 6.53
N TYR A 191 3.44 31.32 5.48
CA TYR A 191 4.09 31.88 4.30
C TYR A 191 3.24 31.84 3.03
N VAL A 192 2.09 31.14 3.03
CA VAL A 192 1.14 31.09 1.90
C VAL A 192 0.72 32.49 1.42
N PRO A 193 0.34 33.43 2.30
CA PRO A 193 -0.06 34.77 1.88
C PRO A 193 1.07 35.58 1.21
N LYS A 194 2.34 35.27 1.51
CA LYS A 194 3.51 35.97 0.93
C LYS A 194 3.81 35.52 -0.50
N ILE A 195 3.43 34.31 -0.88
CA ILE A 195 3.61 33.77 -2.23
C ILE A 195 2.43 34.16 -3.13
N ILE A 196 1.20 33.94 -2.67
CA ILE A 196 0.00 34.30 -3.44
C ILE A 196 -0.10 35.82 -3.63
N GLY A 197 0.16 36.60 -2.57
CA GLY A 197 0.01 38.05 -2.55
C GLY A 197 -1.46 38.51 -2.58
N LYS A 198 -1.68 39.83 -2.63
CA LYS A 198 -3.03 40.40 -2.67
C LYS A 198 -3.73 40.03 -3.99
N ASN A 199 -4.86 39.34 -3.91
CA ASN A 199 -5.66 38.87 -5.06
C ASN A 199 -4.86 38.05 -6.08
N GLY A 200 -3.85 37.28 -5.64
CA GLY A 200 -3.04 36.44 -6.56
C GLY A 200 -2.08 37.22 -7.46
N LYS A 201 -1.92 38.54 -7.29
CA LYS A 201 -1.05 39.34 -8.17
C LYS A 201 0.40 38.88 -8.18
N ARG A 202 0.89 38.39 -7.04
CA ARG A 202 2.29 38.03 -6.87
C ARG A 202 2.58 36.64 -7.45
N ILE A 203 1.69 35.68 -7.25
CA ILE A 203 1.83 34.37 -7.91
C ILE A 203 1.77 34.51 -9.43
N ALA A 204 0.86 35.33 -9.96
CA ALA A 204 0.77 35.60 -11.40
C ALA A 204 2.00 36.33 -11.98
N GLU A 205 2.76 37.07 -11.17
CA GLU A 205 4.04 37.65 -11.58
C GLU A 205 5.14 36.58 -11.63
N ILE A 206 5.19 35.73 -10.61
CA ILE A 206 6.14 34.61 -10.53
C ILE A 206 5.90 33.62 -11.67
N GLU A 207 4.64 33.27 -11.96
CA GLU A 207 4.26 32.39 -13.09
C GLU A 207 4.69 32.96 -14.44
N ARG A 208 4.50 34.27 -14.68
CA ARG A 208 4.91 34.92 -15.93
C ARG A 208 6.42 34.92 -16.14
N GLU A 209 7.19 35.04 -15.07
CA GLU A 209 8.65 35.04 -15.16
C GLU A 209 9.26 33.63 -15.28
N ILE A 210 8.56 32.60 -14.79
CA ILE A 210 9.01 31.20 -14.83
C ILE A 210 8.47 30.48 -16.06
N GLY A 211 7.31 30.89 -16.58
CA GLY A 211 6.64 30.26 -17.74
C GLY A 211 5.85 29.01 -17.39
N ILE A 212 5.60 28.74 -16.10
CA ILE A 212 4.93 27.54 -15.57
C ILE A 212 3.87 27.99 -14.55
N SER A 213 2.69 27.36 -14.56
CA SER A 213 1.64 27.61 -13.56
C SER A 213 1.99 27.04 -12.19
N LEU A 214 1.71 27.77 -11.11
CA LEU A 214 2.13 27.44 -9.75
C LEU A 214 0.95 27.20 -8.82
N GLY A 215 0.87 26.01 -8.22
CA GLY A 215 0.02 25.71 -7.07
C GLY A 215 0.75 25.98 -5.75
N VAL A 216 0.01 26.36 -4.70
CA VAL A 216 0.57 26.57 -3.36
C VAL A 216 -0.19 25.72 -2.36
N GLU A 217 0.54 24.83 -1.67
CA GLU A 217 0.01 23.90 -0.68
C GLU A 217 0.75 24.04 0.65
N VAL A 218 0.06 23.69 1.74
CA VAL A 218 0.61 23.79 3.09
C VAL A 218 1.38 22.53 3.45
N ILE A 219 2.62 22.67 3.95
CA ILE A 219 3.34 21.53 4.56
C ILE A 219 2.64 21.19 5.88
N GLU A 220 1.92 20.07 5.92
CA GLU A 220 1.39 19.50 7.17
C GLU A 220 2.56 19.08 8.08
N GLN A 221 2.86 19.86 9.12
CA GLN A 221 3.76 19.43 10.18
C GLN A 221 2.93 18.65 11.22
N LYS A 222 3.25 17.37 11.44
CA LYS A 222 2.75 16.59 12.59
C LYS A 222 2.98 17.44 13.87
N PRO A 223 1.97 17.65 14.73
CA PRO A 223 2.13 18.45 15.93
C PRO A 223 3.16 17.81 16.89
N VAL A 224 3.96 18.70 17.47
CA VAL A 224 5.12 18.45 18.35
C VAL A 224 4.65 18.22 19.80
N ASP A 225 5.42 17.41 20.55
CA ASP A 225 5.43 17.21 22.01
C ASP A 225 4.47 16.21 22.68
N LYS A 226 4.58 14.90 22.37
CA LYS A 226 4.07 13.85 23.27
C LYS A 226 4.98 12.62 23.26
N THR A 227 5.76 12.47 24.34
CA THR A 227 6.56 11.26 24.58
C THR A 227 5.62 10.08 24.81
N PRO A 228 5.82 8.93 24.12
CA PRO A 228 5.10 7.71 24.44
C PRO A 228 5.33 7.33 25.91
N PHE A 229 4.29 6.87 26.59
CA PHE A 229 4.39 6.28 27.93
C PHE A 229 3.80 4.87 27.92
N GLU A 230 4.37 3.96 28.71
CA GLU A 230 3.88 2.59 28.86
C GLU A 230 2.50 2.56 29.50
N ILE A 231 1.67 1.61 29.06
CA ILE A 231 0.30 1.44 29.56
C ILE A 231 0.09 0.06 30.16
N ASP A 232 -0.67 0.00 31.25
CA ASP A 232 -0.99 -1.26 31.91
C ASP A 232 -2.14 -1.95 31.18
N ILE A 233 -2.04 -3.27 31.02
CA ILE A 233 -3.05 -4.07 30.34
C ILE A 233 -3.65 -5.09 31.30
N ILE A 234 -4.94 -4.93 31.56
CA ILE A 234 -5.72 -5.82 32.44
C ILE A 234 -6.62 -6.69 31.59
N HIS A 235 -6.31 -8.00 31.56
CA HIS A 235 -7.12 -8.97 30.84
C HIS A 235 -8.21 -9.56 31.75
N THR A 236 -9.48 -9.50 31.31
CA THR A 236 -10.61 -10.14 31.98
C THR A 236 -11.29 -11.13 31.04
N ARG A 237 -12.13 -12.04 31.55
CA ARG A 237 -12.81 -13.07 30.72
C ARG A 237 -13.66 -12.51 29.56
N LYS A 238 -14.09 -11.24 29.64
CA LYS A 238 -14.99 -10.64 28.64
C LYS A 238 -14.33 -9.53 27.81
N GLN A 239 -13.27 -8.92 28.32
CA GLN A 239 -12.64 -7.74 27.72
C GLN A 239 -11.21 -7.56 28.25
N MET A 240 -10.38 -6.98 27.41
CA MET A 240 -9.10 -6.38 27.75
C MET A 240 -9.31 -4.90 28.08
N ILE A 241 -8.59 -4.41 29.09
CA ILE A 241 -8.64 -3.01 29.53
C ILE A 241 -7.23 -2.46 29.43
N LEU A 242 -7.04 -1.45 28.59
CA LEU A 242 -5.84 -0.63 28.54
C LEU A 242 -6.02 0.51 29.54
N ASP A 243 -5.24 0.53 30.61
CA ASP A 243 -5.29 1.57 31.64
C ASP A 243 -4.24 2.64 31.34
N LEU A 244 -4.71 3.81 30.92
CA LEU A 244 -3.87 4.97 30.65
C LEU A 244 -3.79 5.92 31.85
N GLY A 245 -4.34 5.55 33.00
CA GLY A 245 -4.35 6.38 34.20
C GLY A 245 -5.52 7.36 34.25
N ARG A 246 -6.04 7.60 35.45
CA ARG A 246 -7.28 8.39 35.68
C ARG A 246 -7.16 9.85 35.25
N GLU A 247 -5.96 10.41 35.33
CA GLU A 247 -5.55 11.74 34.88
C GLU A 247 -5.75 11.94 33.37
N ASN A 248 -5.76 10.85 32.61
CA ASN A 248 -5.88 10.83 31.16
C ASN A 248 -7.31 10.56 30.69
N GLY A 249 -8.32 10.70 31.55
CA GLY A 249 -9.72 10.45 31.20
C GLY A 249 -10.31 11.43 30.17
N ARG A 250 -11.17 10.91 29.27
CA ARG A 250 -11.84 11.64 28.16
C ARG A 250 -10.89 12.36 27.20
N GLN A 251 -9.71 11.80 26.98
CA GLN A 251 -8.73 12.33 26.05
C GLN A 251 -8.45 11.30 24.96
N ASN A 252 -7.98 11.77 23.81
CA ASN A 252 -7.64 10.92 22.68
C ASN A 252 -6.17 10.54 22.77
N PHE A 253 -5.88 9.26 22.56
CA PHE A 253 -4.53 8.72 22.53
C PHE A 253 -4.38 7.83 21.30
N ASP A 254 -3.22 7.93 20.70
CA ASP A 254 -2.69 6.97 19.75
C ASP A 254 -1.95 5.90 20.58
N ILE A 255 -2.42 4.67 20.55
CA ILE A 255 -1.78 3.51 21.18
C ILE A 255 -0.83 2.90 20.16
N LEU A 256 0.37 2.53 20.61
CA LEU A 256 1.46 2.00 19.78
C LEU A 256 1.96 0.69 20.37
N ILE A 257 2.43 -0.21 19.50
CA ILE A 257 3.15 -1.44 19.87
C ILE A 257 4.56 -1.30 19.30
N ASN A 258 5.57 -1.32 20.17
CA ASN A 258 6.98 -1.14 19.82
C ASN A 258 7.29 0.12 18.98
N GLY A 259 6.50 1.18 19.19
CA GLY A 259 6.60 2.45 18.44
C GLY A 259 5.77 2.52 17.15
N ASP A 260 5.17 1.41 16.71
CA ASP A 260 4.26 1.37 15.57
C ASP A 260 2.82 1.63 16.01
N TYR A 261 2.11 2.48 15.29
CA TYR A 261 0.73 2.85 15.62
C TYR A 261 -0.22 1.65 15.51
N LEU A 262 -0.98 1.40 16.58
CA LEU A 262 -2.02 0.38 16.63
C LEU A 262 -3.41 1.00 16.36
N LEU A 263 -3.81 1.97 17.18
CA LEU A 263 -5.16 2.54 17.12
C LEU A 263 -5.25 3.89 17.83
N THR A 264 -6.24 4.71 17.46
CA THR A 264 -6.65 5.90 18.21
C THR A 264 -7.84 5.53 19.09
N ALA A 265 -7.74 5.76 20.40
CA ALA A 265 -8.87 5.57 21.30
C ALA A 265 -9.10 6.79 22.20
N THR A 266 -10.37 7.04 22.47
CA THR A 266 -10.79 7.97 23.52
C THR A 266 -10.94 7.21 24.83
N THR A 267 -10.24 7.65 25.87
CA THR A 267 -10.33 7.05 27.20
C THR A 267 -11.67 7.34 27.86
N SER A 268 -12.15 6.41 28.69
CA SER A 268 -13.31 6.63 29.55
C SER A 268 -13.05 7.70 30.61
N LYS A 269 -14.06 8.05 31.43
CA LYS A 269 -13.86 8.96 32.59
C LYS A 269 -12.79 8.48 33.59
N LYS A 270 -12.43 7.20 33.54
CA LYS A 270 -11.44 6.57 34.41
C LYS A 270 -10.05 6.46 33.78
N GLY A 271 -9.86 6.89 32.53
CA GLY A 271 -8.60 6.67 31.82
C GLY A 271 -8.52 5.34 31.07
N GLU A 272 -9.52 4.48 31.20
CA GLU A 272 -9.52 3.14 30.60
C GLU A 272 -10.01 3.15 29.14
N VAL A 273 -9.37 2.37 28.28
CA VAL A 273 -9.88 1.94 26.96
C VAL A 273 -10.24 0.45 27.07
N LYS A 274 -11.47 0.08 26.65
CA LYS A 274 -11.99 -1.29 26.80
C LYS A 274 -12.16 -1.93 25.44
N ILE A 275 -11.55 -3.08 25.27
CA ILE A 275 -11.55 -3.87 24.04
C ILE A 275 -12.20 -5.21 24.37
N LYS A 276 -13.28 -5.58 23.67
CA LYS A 276 -13.96 -6.87 23.90
C LYS A 276 -13.03 -8.01 23.48
N ASN A 277 -13.08 -9.14 24.18
CA ASN A 277 -12.33 -10.32 23.77
C ASN A 277 -12.99 -11.02 22.58
N GLY A 278 -12.17 -11.66 21.73
CA GLY A 278 -12.62 -12.41 20.55
C GLY A 278 -12.91 -11.54 19.33
N ILE A 279 -12.37 -10.32 19.31
CA ILE A 279 -12.25 -9.51 18.09
C ILE A 279 -10.79 -9.51 17.67
N GLU A 280 -10.50 -9.41 16.38
CA GLU A 280 -9.13 -9.47 15.84
C GLU A 280 -8.16 -8.55 16.59
N LEU A 281 -8.64 -7.36 16.98
CA LEU A 281 -7.87 -6.39 17.75
C LEU A 281 -7.46 -6.88 19.15
N SER A 282 -8.31 -7.65 19.85
CA SER A 282 -7.94 -8.22 21.16
C SER A 282 -6.90 -9.32 21.03
N ASP A 283 -7.01 -10.13 19.98
CA ASP A 283 -6.12 -11.27 19.75
C ASP A 283 -4.73 -10.77 19.35
N PHE A 284 -4.66 -9.70 18.55
CA PHE A 284 -3.42 -9.03 18.19
C PHE A 284 -2.67 -8.42 19.40
N ILE A 285 -3.39 -7.75 20.31
CA ILE A 285 -2.76 -7.19 21.51
C ILE A 285 -2.28 -8.32 22.44
N LEU A 286 -2.99 -9.44 22.52
CA LEU A 286 -2.56 -10.61 23.29
C LEU A 286 -1.27 -11.22 22.71
N GLU A 287 -1.21 -11.39 21.39
CA GLU A 287 -0.01 -11.91 20.70
C GLU A 287 1.19 -10.98 20.92
N ALA A 288 0.99 -9.66 20.83
CA ALA A 288 2.05 -8.69 21.09
C ALA A 288 2.59 -8.79 22.54
N ILE A 289 1.71 -9.01 23.52
CA ILE A 289 2.12 -9.23 24.92
C ILE A 289 2.88 -10.55 25.06
N GLU A 290 2.43 -11.63 24.41
CA GLU A 290 3.11 -12.94 24.43
C GLU A 290 4.50 -12.88 23.80
N MET A 291 4.65 -12.07 22.74
CA MET A 291 5.93 -11.79 22.09
C MET A 291 6.84 -10.82 22.88
N GLY A 292 6.35 -10.27 24.00
CA GLY A 292 7.08 -9.34 24.85
C GLY A 292 7.26 -7.95 24.24
N LEU A 293 6.38 -7.53 23.33
CA LEU A 293 6.42 -6.21 22.70
C LEU A 293 5.90 -5.14 23.67
N GLU A 294 6.56 -3.98 23.69
CA GLU A 294 6.14 -2.85 24.51
C GLU A 294 4.88 -2.20 23.94
N ILE A 295 3.93 -1.86 24.82
CA ILE A 295 2.69 -1.17 24.43
C ILE A 295 2.68 0.19 25.10
N THR A 296 2.64 1.23 24.28
CA THR A 296 2.72 2.63 24.72
C THR A 296 1.55 3.44 24.21
N ALA A 297 1.31 4.59 24.82
CA ALA A 297 0.32 5.56 24.37
C ALA A 297 0.95 6.95 24.21
N VAL A 298 0.53 7.64 23.15
CA VAL A 298 0.88 9.02 22.84
C VAL A 298 -0.42 9.80 22.79
N LYS A 299 -0.52 10.88 23.57
CA LYS A 299 -1.74 11.70 23.56
C LYS A 299 -1.93 12.32 22.15
N LYS A 300 -3.16 12.63 21.75
CA LYS A 300 -3.45 13.33 20.49
C LYS A 300 -3.76 14.80 20.74
#